data_AF-L2FB54-F1
#
_entry.id   AF-L2FB54-F1
#
_cell.length_a   1.000
_cell.length_b   1.000
_cell.length_c   1.000
_cell.angle_alpha   90.00
_cell.angle_beta   90.00
_cell.angle_gamma   90.00
#
_symmetry.space_group_name_H-M   'P 1'
#
loop_
_entity.id
_entity.type
_entity.pdbx_description
1 polymer ?
#
loop_
_entity_poly.entity_id
_entity_poly.type
_entity_poly.pdbx_seq_one_letter_code
_entity_poly.pdbx_strand_id
1 'polypeptide(L)'
;MASKTRKTTKTDDAKRTAPQLFDIQKCCGSYRMRCSKIEDQWPTDDDMKLDVWAGKHELLKAACDFGAFEGTMIMSESEELLDAICDLDQPDEENAGLSKYNQDDSSESSEDDQPERSKKRAAQGNLSGAPAKKTKTATKDCHRIYYRMRVADTGTGDLDDDTRSGYLNFSGGDHSGAGYSHFVGFANDFCCLSGKMEFNGKKVAKTPQKWPESWSKLVCTVG
;
A
#
# COMPACT_ATOMS: atom_id res chain seq x y z
N MET A 1 -46.35 59.44 -7.52
CA MET A 1 -46.03 58.04 -7.86
C MET A 1 -44.70 58.02 -8.61
N ALA A 2 -43.67 57.38 -8.08
CA ALA A 2 -42.59 56.70 -8.81
C ALA A 2 -41.55 56.20 -7.78
N SER A 3 -41.46 54.89 -7.67
CA SER A 3 -40.72 54.15 -6.64
C SER A 3 -39.23 54.03 -6.97
N LYS A 4 -38.45 53.90 -5.89
CA LYS A 4 -37.02 53.55 -5.83
C LYS A 4 -36.64 52.35 -6.71
N THR A 5 -35.38 52.30 -7.14
CA THR A 5 -34.66 51.02 -7.24
C THR A 5 -33.20 51.18 -6.78
N ARG A 6 -32.88 50.52 -5.66
CA ARG A 6 -31.52 50.32 -5.15
C ARG A 6 -30.86 49.20 -5.95
N LYS A 7 -29.61 49.42 -6.37
CA LYS A 7 -28.75 48.41 -6.99
C LYS A 7 -28.17 47.52 -5.87
N THR A 8 -28.56 46.26 -5.83
CA THR A 8 -27.99 45.23 -4.96
C THR A 8 -26.81 44.54 -5.64
N THR A 9 -25.82 44.25 -4.79
CA THR A 9 -24.56 43.53 -5.00
C THR A 9 -24.76 42.13 -5.57
N LYS A 10 -23.96 41.78 -6.60
CA LYS A 10 -23.70 40.39 -7.00
C LYS A 10 -22.63 39.82 -6.08
N THR A 11 -22.98 38.79 -5.34
CA THR A 11 -22.03 37.92 -4.63
C THR A 11 -21.77 36.73 -5.53
N ASP A 12 -20.51 36.51 -5.91
CA ASP A 12 -20.09 35.33 -6.67
C ASP A 12 -20.13 34.08 -5.77
N ASP A 13 -21.01 33.14 -6.09
CA ASP A 13 -21.07 31.80 -5.49
C ASP A 13 -19.87 30.97 -5.95
N ALA A 14 -18.82 30.94 -5.13
CA ALA A 14 -17.76 29.97 -5.23
C ALA A 14 -18.31 28.59 -4.86
N LYS A 15 -18.71 27.81 -5.87
CA LYS A 15 -19.06 26.39 -5.76
C LYS A 15 -17.87 25.61 -5.20
N ARG A 16 -17.80 25.48 -3.87
CA ARG A 16 -16.87 24.58 -3.18
C ARG A 16 -17.24 23.14 -3.53
N THR A 17 -16.50 22.55 -4.47
CA THR A 17 -16.52 21.11 -4.72
C THR A 17 -15.96 20.40 -3.49
N ALA A 18 -16.75 19.52 -2.88
CA ALA A 18 -16.29 18.71 -1.74
C ALA A 18 -15.09 17.84 -2.15
N PRO A 19 -14.12 17.60 -1.23
CA PRO A 19 -13.02 16.69 -1.51
C PRO A 19 -13.58 15.30 -1.80
N GLN A 20 -13.25 14.73 -2.97
CA GLN A 20 -13.66 13.38 -3.32
C GLN A 20 -12.94 12.39 -2.39
N LEU A 21 -13.71 11.50 -1.79
CA LEU A 21 -13.18 10.37 -1.04
C LEU A 21 -12.38 9.46 -1.97
N PHE A 22 -11.25 8.97 -1.47
CA PHE A 22 -10.48 7.95 -2.15
C PHE A 22 -11.35 6.71 -2.34
N ASP A 23 -11.27 6.14 -3.54
CA ASP A 23 -11.96 4.90 -3.86
C ASP A 23 -10.90 3.88 -4.29
N ILE A 24 -10.56 2.99 -3.37
CA ILE A 24 -9.54 1.96 -3.56
C ILE A 24 -9.83 1.09 -4.79
N GLN A 25 -11.10 0.89 -5.14
CA GLN A 25 -11.52 0.06 -6.27
C GLN A 25 -11.07 0.64 -7.62
N LYS A 26 -10.80 1.95 -7.68
CA LYS A 26 -10.22 2.59 -8.87
C LYS A 26 -8.79 2.14 -9.18
N CYS A 27 -8.15 1.42 -8.27
CA CYS A 27 -6.85 0.80 -8.49
C CYS A 27 -6.94 -0.50 -9.30
N CYS A 28 -8.14 -1.05 -9.53
CA CYS A 28 -8.30 -2.29 -10.29
C CYS A 28 -7.87 -2.15 -11.75
N GLY A 29 -7.28 -3.21 -12.30
CA GLY A 29 -6.84 -3.32 -13.69
C GLY A 29 -5.49 -4.04 -13.83
N SER A 30 -4.99 -4.10 -15.06
CA SER A 30 -3.66 -4.66 -15.35
C SER A 30 -2.63 -3.54 -15.46
N TYR A 31 -1.48 -3.78 -14.86
CA TYR A 31 -0.34 -2.87 -14.88
C TYR A 31 0.90 -3.58 -15.43
N ARG A 32 1.66 -2.86 -16.24
CA ARG A 32 3.02 -3.23 -16.61
C ARG A 32 3.97 -2.62 -15.59
N MET A 33 4.82 -3.44 -14.98
CA MET A 33 5.79 -3.03 -13.97
C MET A 33 7.20 -2.92 -14.53
N ARG A 34 8.02 -2.11 -13.87
CA ARG A 34 9.47 -2.01 -14.09
C ARG A 34 10.18 -1.94 -12.75
N CYS A 35 11.20 -2.77 -12.57
CA CYS A 35 12.06 -2.80 -11.39
C CYS A 35 13.51 -3.04 -11.80
N SER A 36 14.35 -2.00 -11.71
CA SER A 36 15.74 -2.10 -12.15
C SER A 36 16.51 -3.16 -11.38
N LYS A 37 16.29 -3.30 -10.07
CA LYS A 37 16.97 -4.31 -9.25
C LYS A 37 16.72 -5.75 -9.73
N ILE A 38 15.50 -6.05 -10.19
CA ILE A 38 15.15 -7.37 -10.70
C ILE A 38 15.67 -7.51 -12.12
N GLU A 39 15.48 -6.51 -12.98
CA GLU A 39 15.98 -6.50 -14.37
C GLU A 39 17.51 -6.68 -14.45
N ASP A 40 18.26 -6.12 -13.49
CA ASP A 40 19.71 -6.22 -13.42
C ASP A 40 20.19 -7.64 -13.05
N GLN A 41 19.41 -8.39 -12.26
CA GLN A 41 19.78 -9.73 -11.77
C GLN A 41 19.17 -10.86 -12.60
N TRP A 42 17.97 -10.67 -13.11
CA TRP A 42 17.24 -11.61 -13.96
C TRP A 42 16.75 -10.89 -15.21
N PRO A 43 17.63 -10.65 -16.19
CA PRO A 43 17.22 -10.04 -17.44
C PRO A 43 16.24 -10.97 -18.15
N THR A 44 15.01 -10.49 -18.31
CA THR A 44 13.93 -11.19 -19.04
C THR A 44 13.42 -10.31 -20.17
N ASP A 45 13.03 -10.95 -21.27
CA ASP A 45 12.37 -10.27 -22.40
C ASP A 45 10.90 -9.96 -22.09
N ASP A 46 10.33 -10.62 -21.07
CA ASP A 46 8.93 -10.45 -20.68
C ASP A 46 8.72 -9.26 -19.75
N ASP A 47 7.63 -8.54 -19.99
CA ASP A 47 7.20 -7.47 -19.10
C ASP A 47 6.65 -8.03 -17.78
N MET A 48 7.15 -7.51 -16.65
CA MET A 48 6.56 -7.73 -15.33
C MET A 48 5.12 -7.18 -15.28
N LYS A 49 4.21 -7.90 -14.61
CA LYS A 49 2.77 -7.60 -14.59
C LYS A 49 2.19 -7.64 -13.18
N LEU A 50 1.21 -6.77 -12.96
CA LEU A 50 0.38 -6.77 -11.77
C LEU A 50 -1.09 -6.65 -12.18
N ASP A 51 -1.89 -7.65 -11.84
CA ASP A 51 -3.31 -7.72 -12.15
C ASP A 51 -4.13 -7.54 -10.88
N VAL A 52 -4.71 -6.35 -10.69
CA VAL A 52 -5.37 -5.93 -9.46
C VAL A 52 -6.89 -6.11 -9.55
N TRP A 53 -7.43 -6.99 -8.72
CA TRP A 53 -8.86 -7.28 -8.58
C TRP A 53 -9.47 -6.65 -7.34
N ALA A 54 -10.74 -6.27 -7.49
CA ALA A 54 -11.62 -5.92 -6.39
C ALA A 54 -11.78 -7.12 -5.45
N GLY A 55 -11.47 -6.93 -4.17
CA GLY A 55 -11.74 -7.90 -3.12
C GLY A 55 -13.08 -7.66 -2.45
N LYS A 56 -13.29 -8.34 -1.32
CA LYS A 56 -14.40 -8.04 -0.40
C LYS A 56 -14.02 -6.84 0.46
N HIS A 57 -14.97 -5.94 0.73
CA HIS A 57 -14.76 -4.74 1.54
C HIS A 57 -13.65 -3.82 0.95
N GLU A 58 -12.78 -3.29 1.79
CA GLU A 58 -11.67 -2.37 1.44
C GLU A 58 -10.38 -3.10 1.02
N LEU A 59 -10.50 -4.40 0.69
CA LEU A 59 -9.38 -5.22 0.25
C LEU A 59 -9.32 -5.29 -1.27
N LEU A 60 -8.10 -5.31 -1.77
CA LEU A 60 -7.77 -5.70 -3.14
C LEU A 60 -6.92 -6.97 -3.12
N LYS A 61 -7.04 -7.76 -4.17
CA LYS A 61 -6.17 -8.91 -4.41
C LYS A 61 -5.50 -8.73 -5.76
N ALA A 62 -4.22 -9.05 -5.86
CA ALA A 62 -3.51 -8.95 -7.12
C ALA A 62 -2.68 -10.19 -7.41
N ALA A 63 -2.67 -10.59 -8.68
CA ALA A 63 -1.68 -11.54 -9.18
C ALA A 63 -0.44 -10.73 -9.56
N CYS A 64 0.73 -11.07 -9.02
CA CYS A 64 1.99 -10.45 -9.36
C CYS A 64 2.87 -11.41 -10.17
N ASP A 65 3.57 -10.84 -11.14
CA ASP A 65 4.54 -11.51 -11.99
C ASP A 65 5.71 -10.56 -12.18
N PHE A 66 6.82 -10.85 -11.51
CA PHE A 66 8.08 -10.12 -11.58
C PHE A 66 9.07 -10.79 -12.55
N GLY A 67 8.62 -11.73 -13.38
CA GLY A 67 9.45 -12.52 -14.28
C GLY A 67 10.12 -13.68 -13.56
N ALA A 68 11.03 -13.40 -12.63
CA ALA A 68 11.70 -14.45 -11.84
C ALA A 68 10.83 -14.98 -10.69
N PHE A 69 9.88 -14.16 -10.21
CA PHE A 69 9.00 -14.49 -9.10
C PHE A 69 7.55 -14.22 -9.50
N GLU A 70 6.64 -15.11 -9.13
CA GLU A 70 5.21 -14.90 -9.30
C GLU A 70 4.45 -15.16 -8.00
N GLY A 71 3.28 -14.57 -7.82
CA GLY A 71 2.52 -14.81 -6.61
C GLY A 71 1.24 -14.02 -6.46
N THR A 72 0.80 -13.91 -5.21
CA THR A 72 -0.39 -13.18 -4.82
C THR A 72 -0.03 -12.06 -3.86
N MET A 73 -0.68 -10.91 -4.05
CA MET A 73 -0.61 -9.74 -3.19
C MET A 73 -2.00 -9.40 -2.66
N ILE A 74 -2.12 -9.14 -1.36
CA ILE A 74 -3.30 -8.56 -0.73
C ILE A 74 -3.01 -7.11 -0.37
N MET A 75 -3.97 -6.21 -0.59
CA MET A 75 -3.74 -4.76 -0.43
C MET A 75 -4.91 -4.09 0.29
N SER A 76 -4.60 -3.06 1.07
CA SER A 76 -5.55 -2.30 1.90
C SER A 76 -5.01 -0.90 2.21
N GLU A 77 -5.89 0.04 2.53
CA GLU A 77 -5.48 1.32 3.15
C GLU A 77 -5.07 1.16 4.62
N SER A 78 -5.57 0.12 5.28
CA SER A 78 -5.25 -0.22 6.68
C SER A 78 -4.23 -1.34 6.74
N GLU A 79 -3.06 -1.07 7.32
CA GLU A 79 -2.04 -2.06 7.59
C GLU A 79 -2.50 -3.08 8.66
N GLU A 80 -3.22 -2.63 9.68
CA GLU A 80 -3.79 -3.47 10.73
C GLU A 80 -4.74 -4.54 10.17
N LEU A 81 -5.53 -4.19 9.14
CA LEU A 81 -6.39 -5.16 8.46
C LEU A 81 -5.59 -6.24 7.73
N LEU A 82 -4.45 -5.88 7.14
CA LEU A 82 -3.58 -6.83 6.45
C LEU A 82 -2.91 -7.79 7.43
N ASP A 83 -2.47 -7.26 8.57
CA ASP A 83 -1.85 -8.06 9.62
C ASP A 83 -2.85 -9.06 10.20
N ALA A 84 -4.07 -8.61 10.52
CA ALA A 84 -5.14 -9.50 10.98
C ALA A 84 -5.46 -10.62 9.97
N ILE A 85 -5.41 -10.36 8.66
CA ILE A 85 -5.63 -11.39 7.64
C ILE A 85 -4.47 -12.39 7.60
N CYS A 86 -3.23 -11.90 7.68
CA CYS A 86 -2.05 -12.75 7.69
C CYS A 86 -1.97 -13.64 8.94
N ASP A 87 -2.38 -13.12 10.10
CA ASP A 87 -2.40 -13.86 11.36
C ASP A 87 -3.46 -14.96 11.36
N LEU A 88 -4.63 -14.73 10.74
CA LEU A 88 -5.70 -15.73 10.63
C LEU A 88 -5.39 -16.88 9.65
N ASP A 89 -4.47 -16.67 8.70
CA ASP A 89 -4.06 -17.68 7.70
C ASP A 89 -2.81 -18.45 8.15
N GLN A 90 -2.33 -18.26 9.39
CA GLN A 90 -1.36 -19.19 9.98
C GLN A 90 -2.08 -20.48 10.36
N PRO A 91 -1.52 -21.66 10.03
CA PRO A 91 -2.10 -22.95 10.38
C PRO A 91 -1.91 -23.20 11.88
N ASP A 92 -2.63 -22.48 12.72
CA ASP A 92 -2.86 -22.91 14.10
C ASP A 92 -3.99 -23.93 14.07
N GLU A 93 -3.71 -25.14 14.54
CA GLU A 93 -4.60 -26.30 14.55
C GLU A 93 -5.95 -26.11 15.28
N GLU A 94 -6.29 -24.91 15.77
CA GLU A 94 -7.51 -24.69 16.57
C GLU A 94 -8.18 -23.32 16.40
N ASN A 95 -8.69 -22.92 15.22
CA ASN A 95 -9.86 -22.01 15.24
C ASN A 95 -10.72 -21.93 13.97
N ALA A 96 -11.63 -22.89 13.81
CA ALA A 96 -12.86 -22.67 13.05
C ALA A 96 -13.88 -21.94 13.96
N GLY A 97 -13.82 -20.61 14.04
CA GLY A 97 -14.66 -19.89 15.01
C GLY A 97 -14.71 -18.38 14.85
N LEU A 98 -15.20 -17.88 13.72
CA LEU A 98 -15.77 -16.53 13.64
C LEU A 98 -16.94 -16.42 14.65
N SER A 99 -16.63 -15.96 15.85
CA SER A 99 -17.62 -15.69 16.90
C SER A 99 -17.19 -14.49 17.74
N LYS A 100 -17.85 -13.38 17.43
CA LYS A 100 -18.46 -12.46 18.42
C LYS A 100 -17.55 -11.38 19.01
N TYR A 101 -17.76 -10.17 18.48
CA TYR A 101 -17.73 -8.93 19.25
C TYR A 101 -18.24 -9.14 20.67
N ASN A 102 -17.36 -9.03 21.66
CA ASN A 102 -17.74 -8.73 23.03
C ASN A 102 -16.74 -7.73 23.61
N GLN A 103 -17.18 -6.48 23.57
CA GLN A 103 -16.89 -5.45 24.53
C GLN A 103 -17.18 -5.98 25.94
N ASP A 104 -16.18 -6.05 26.82
CA ASP A 104 -16.35 -5.61 28.20
C ASP A 104 -15.04 -5.17 28.83
N ASP A 105 -15.23 -4.14 29.63
CA ASP A 105 -14.33 -3.32 30.42
C ASP A 105 -13.75 -4.12 31.59
N SER A 106 -12.46 -3.97 31.88
CA SER A 106 -12.00 -3.95 33.26
C SER A 106 -10.60 -3.35 33.35
N SER A 107 -10.52 -2.24 34.11
CA SER A 107 -9.35 -1.74 34.82
C SER A 107 -8.62 -2.89 35.57
N GLU A 108 -7.35 -2.82 35.93
CA GLU A 108 -6.74 -1.82 36.81
C GLU A 108 -5.22 -1.96 36.91
N SER A 109 -4.58 -0.78 37.01
CA SER A 109 -3.42 -0.41 37.83
C SER A 109 -2.24 -1.38 38.03
N SER A 110 -1.04 -0.94 37.65
CA SER A 110 0.07 -0.83 38.61
C SER A 110 1.11 0.19 38.14
N GLU A 111 1.37 1.12 39.05
CA GLU A 111 2.43 2.12 39.06
C GLU A 111 3.80 1.45 39.16
N ASP A 112 4.82 2.04 38.52
CA ASP A 112 6.15 2.34 39.10
C ASP A 112 7.15 2.58 37.96
N ASP A 113 7.64 3.81 37.79
CA ASP A 113 9.06 4.02 37.53
C ASP A 113 9.47 5.50 37.71
N GLN A 114 10.59 5.68 38.40
CA GLN A 114 11.08 6.96 38.92
C GLN A 114 11.68 7.91 37.86
N PRO A 115 11.69 9.24 38.14
CA PRO A 115 12.48 10.21 37.39
C PRO A 115 13.82 10.51 38.07
N GLU A 116 14.93 10.04 37.49
CA GLU A 116 16.28 10.47 37.88
C GLU A 116 16.90 11.46 36.86
N ARG A 117 17.65 12.38 37.44
CA ARG A 117 18.00 13.71 36.94
C ARG A 117 19.21 13.74 35.99
N SER A 118 19.10 14.65 35.01
CA SER A 118 20.14 15.61 34.58
C SER A 118 21.45 15.10 33.96
N LYS A 119 21.77 15.61 32.75
CA LYS A 119 22.97 16.42 32.50
C LYS A 119 22.94 17.12 31.14
N LYS A 120 22.86 18.46 31.20
CA LYS A 120 23.29 19.37 30.13
C LYS A 120 24.78 19.15 29.83
N ARG A 121 25.14 19.01 28.54
CA ARG A 121 26.35 19.64 27.99
C ARG A 121 26.04 20.17 26.59
N ALA A 122 26.37 21.44 26.41
CA ALA A 122 26.27 22.17 25.17
C ALA A 122 27.62 22.14 24.43
N ALA A 123 27.49 22.07 23.09
CA ALA A 123 28.29 22.72 22.04
C ALA A 123 29.79 22.36 21.90
N GLN A 124 30.20 21.87 20.73
CA GLN A 124 30.68 22.68 19.57
C GLN A 124 31.30 21.75 18.52
N GLY A 125 31.00 22.00 17.24
CA GLY A 125 31.64 21.31 16.13
C GLY A 125 30.99 21.65 14.80
N ASN A 126 31.31 22.82 14.26
CA ASN A 126 31.08 23.19 12.86
C ASN A 126 31.57 22.07 11.93
N LEU A 127 30.82 21.79 10.86
CA LEU A 127 31.30 21.85 9.47
C LEU A 127 30.12 21.58 8.51
N SER A 128 29.73 22.66 7.82
CA SER A 128 29.20 22.70 6.45
C SER A 128 28.81 21.36 5.81
N GLY A 129 27.52 21.04 5.85
CA GLY A 129 26.87 20.13 4.93
C GLY A 129 25.49 20.69 4.65
N ALA A 130 25.29 21.25 3.45
CA ALA A 130 24.00 21.79 3.02
C ALA A 130 22.89 20.77 3.32
N PRO A 131 21.76 21.17 3.92
CA PRO A 131 20.62 20.26 4.01
C PRO A 131 20.18 19.98 2.59
N ALA A 132 20.50 18.79 2.08
CA ALA A 132 19.84 18.24 0.92
C ALA A 132 18.34 18.26 1.26
N LYS A 133 17.63 19.26 0.73
CA LYS A 133 16.18 19.27 0.71
C LYS A 133 15.80 17.96 0.04
N LYS A 134 15.43 16.97 0.85
CA LYS A 134 14.56 15.89 0.39
C LYS A 134 13.29 16.61 -0.02
N THR A 135 13.21 16.92 -1.30
CA THR A 135 12.02 17.48 -1.91
C THR A 135 10.96 16.38 -1.78
N LYS A 136 10.22 16.40 -0.67
CA LYS A 136 8.88 15.82 -0.63
C LYS A 136 8.05 16.68 -1.57
N THR A 137 8.15 16.42 -2.87
CA THR A 137 7.05 16.68 -3.79
C THR A 137 5.92 15.78 -3.32
N ALA A 138 5.14 16.27 -2.36
CA ALA A 138 3.78 15.80 -2.16
C ALA A 138 3.05 16.14 -3.46
N THR A 139 3.14 15.25 -4.44
CA THR A 139 2.21 15.21 -5.56
C THR A 139 0.83 15.13 -4.95
N LYS A 140 0.01 16.16 -5.22
CA LYS A 140 -1.21 16.47 -4.47
C LYS A 140 -2.29 15.37 -4.53
N ASP A 141 -2.10 14.33 -5.34
CA ASP A 141 -3.10 13.27 -5.57
C ASP A 141 -2.46 11.87 -5.55
N CYS A 142 -1.53 11.62 -4.62
CA CYS A 142 -1.01 10.28 -4.38
C CYS A 142 -1.73 9.61 -3.22
N HIS A 143 -2.23 8.39 -3.43
CA HIS A 143 -2.87 7.58 -2.41
C HIS A 143 -2.04 6.35 -2.11
N ARG A 144 -1.80 6.12 -0.82
CA ARG A 144 -0.99 4.99 -0.37
C ARG A 144 -1.90 3.82 -0.05
N ILE A 145 -1.51 2.65 -0.57
CA ILE A 145 -2.11 1.36 -0.24
C ILE A 145 -0.99 0.46 0.27
N TYR A 146 -1.15 -0.14 1.43
CA TYR A 146 -0.24 -1.13 1.97
C TYR A 146 -0.51 -2.49 1.34
N TYR A 147 0.51 -3.35 1.31
CA TYR A 147 0.33 -4.71 0.85
C TYR A 147 1.08 -5.72 1.70
N ARG A 148 0.60 -6.97 1.61
CA ARG A 148 1.31 -8.19 1.96
C ARG A 148 1.36 -9.07 0.73
N MET A 149 2.47 -9.75 0.50
CA MET A 149 2.69 -10.55 -0.70
C MET A 149 3.39 -11.86 -0.37
N ARG A 150 2.99 -12.92 -1.06
CA ARG A 150 3.68 -14.21 -1.09
C ARG A 150 4.01 -14.54 -2.52
N VAL A 151 5.22 -15.03 -2.74
CA VAL A 151 5.72 -15.35 -4.08
C VAL A 151 6.40 -16.70 -4.11
N ALA A 152 6.42 -17.30 -5.29
CA ALA A 152 7.20 -18.48 -5.64
C ALA A 152 8.28 -18.08 -6.64
N ASP A 153 9.44 -18.72 -6.56
CA ASP A 153 10.43 -18.70 -7.64
C ASP A 153 9.86 -19.43 -8.86
N THR A 154 9.86 -18.78 -10.02
CA THR A 154 9.29 -19.35 -11.26
C THR A 154 10.12 -20.50 -11.85
N GLY A 155 11.40 -20.58 -11.49
CA GLY A 155 12.32 -21.62 -11.95
C GLY A 155 12.25 -22.90 -11.11
N THR A 156 12.12 -22.77 -9.78
CA THR A 156 12.05 -23.94 -8.88
C THR A 156 10.62 -24.29 -8.44
N GLY A 157 9.72 -23.30 -8.40
CA GLY A 157 8.40 -23.41 -7.81
C GLY A 157 8.40 -23.31 -6.28
N ASP A 158 9.56 -23.05 -5.66
CA ASP A 158 9.67 -22.95 -4.21
C ASP A 158 9.01 -21.67 -3.72
N LEU A 159 8.19 -21.80 -2.68
CA LEU A 159 7.54 -20.68 -2.01
C LEU A 159 8.54 -19.96 -1.10
N ASP A 160 8.45 -18.63 -1.07
CA ASP A 160 9.09 -17.84 -0.04
C ASP A 160 8.35 -18.05 1.29
N ASP A 161 9.07 -18.51 2.31
CA ASP A 161 8.53 -18.79 3.65
C ASP A 161 7.97 -17.52 4.31
N ASP A 162 8.55 -16.35 3.99
CA ASP A 162 8.16 -15.09 4.60
C ASP A 162 7.11 -14.36 3.78
N THR A 163 6.11 -13.82 4.48
CA THR A 163 5.20 -12.84 3.88
C THR A 163 5.90 -11.49 3.76
N ARG A 164 6.05 -11.00 2.53
CA ARG A 164 6.73 -9.74 2.23
C ARG A 164 5.78 -8.56 2.36
N SER A 165 6.26 -7.45 2.92
CA SER A 165 5.48 -6.23 3.16
C SER A 165 5.96 -5.04 2.34
N GLY A 166 5.03 -4.13 2.04
CA GLY A 166 5.35 -2.90 1.35
C GLY A 166 4.14 -2.00 1.16
N TYR A 167 4.29 -1.01 0.29
CA TYR A 167 3.20 -0.13 -0.09
C TYR A 167 3.32 0.35 -1.53
N LEU A 168 2.18 0.70 -2.13
CA LEU A 168 2.03 1.31 -3.44
C LEU A 168 1.48 2.73 -3.27
N ASN A 169 2.09 3.71 -3.92
CA ASN A 169 1.53 5.05 -4.04
C ASN A 169 0.89 5.20 -5.43
N PHE A 170 -0.42 5.09 -5.51
CA PHE A 170 -1.19 5.29 -6.74
C PHE A 170 -1.35 6.78 -7.05
N SER A 171 -1.27 7.11 -8.34
CA SER A 171 -1.32 8.48 -8.83
C SER A 171 -1.96 8.56 -10.23
N GLY A 172 -2.21 9.78 -10.70
CA GLY A 172 -2.82 10.02 -12.00
C GLY A 172 -4.28 9.57 -12.07
N GLY A 173 -4.96 9.57 -10.92
CA GLY A 173 -6.42 9.52 -10.86
C GLY A 173 -6.97 10.91 -11.15
N ASP A 174 -7.88 11.00 -12.10
CA ASP A 174 -8.57 12.25 -12.43
C ASP A 174 -10.00 12.25 -11.88
N HIS A 175 -10.59 13.44 -11.83
CA HIS A 175 -12.00 13.62 -11.49
C HIS A 175 -12.95 13.03 -12.56
N SER A 176 -12.43 12.53 -13.68
CA SER A 176 -13.23 11.97 -14.78
C SER A 176 -13.68 10.53 -14.52
N GLY A 177 -13.17 9.90 -13.45
CA GLY A 177 -13.52 8.53 -13.09
C GLY A 177 -12.74 7.47 -13.84
N ALA A 178 -11.66 7.83 -14.55
CA ALA A 178 -10.82 6.90 -15.29
C ALA A 178 -9.99 5.96 -14.38
N GLY A 179 -9.92 6.28 -13.09
CA GLY A 179 -9.16 5.56 -12.06
C GLY A 179 -7.66 5.89 -12.09
N TYR A 180 -6.87 5.20 -11.28
CA TYR A 180 -5.43 5.46 -11.20
C TYR A 180 -4.71 4.87 -12.41
N SER A 181 -3.75 5.63 -12.96
CA SER A 181 -3.03 5.24 -14.19
C SER A 181 -1.59 4.82 -13.93
N HIS A 182 -1.01 5.24 -12.79
CA HIS A 182 0.38 4.97 -12.44
C HIS A 182 0.51 4.67 -10.95
N PHE A 183 1.52 3.89 -10.57
CA PHE A 183 1.94 3.76 -9.18
C PHE A 183 3.46 3.68 -9.04
N VAL A 184 3.94 4.00 -7.84
CA VAL A 184 5.30 3.68 -7.38
C VAL A 184 5.18 2.79 -6.15
N GLY A 185 5.76 1.60 -6.22
CA GLY A 185 5.77 0.59 -5.18
C GLY A 185 7.10 0.52 -4.45
N PHE A 186 7.02 0.19 -3.16
CA PHE A 186 8.18 0.00 -2.29
C PHE A 186 8.02 -1.31 -1.52
N ALA A 187 8.97 -2.23 -1.69
CA ALA A 187 9.10 -3.41 -0.86
C ALA A 187 10.14 -3.15 0.24
N ASN A 188 9.79 -3.48 1.49
CA ASN A 188 10.72 -3.36 2.61
C ASN A 188 11.86 -4.38 2.51
N ASP A 189 11.52 -5.58 2.05
CA ASP A 189 12.40 -6.70 1.77
C ASP A 189 11.77 -7.53 0.63
N PHE A 190 12.60 -8.14 -0.22
CA PHE A 190 12.14 -8.89 -1.40
C PHE A 190 13.12 -10.00 -1.72
N CYS A 191 12.68 -11.26 -1.65
CA CYS A 191 13.32 -12.50 -2.15
C CYS A 191 14.81 -12.37 -2.51
N CYS A 192 15.68 -12.52 -1.49
CA CYS A 192 17.15 -12.48 -1.60
C CYS A 192 17.77 -11.13 -2.00
N LEU A 193 16.97 -10.13 -2.38
CA LEU A 193 17.42 -8.79 -2.71
C LEU A 193 17.51 -7.94 -1.45
N SER A 194 18.75 -7.74 -0.99
CA SER A 194 19.00 -6.90 0.17
C SER A 194 18.53 -5.44 -0.05
N GLY A 195 17.85 -4.93 0.98
CA GLY A 195 17.45 -3.54 1.11
C GLY A 195 16.23 -3.14 0.29
N LYS A 196 15.74 -1.91 0.55
CA LYS A 196 14.50 -1.39 -0.05
C LYS A 196 14.51 -1.49 -1.56
N MET A 197 13.46 -2.07 -2.12
CA MET A 197 13.24 -2.14 -3.55
C MET A 197 12.16 -1.13 -3.94
N GLU A 198 12.43 -0.38 -5.00
CA GLU A 198 11.45 0.47 -5.65
C GLU A 198 11.08 -0.15 -7.01
N PHE A 199 9.81 -0.12 -7.35
CA PHE A 199 9.30 -0.51 -8.66
C PHE A 199 8.18 0.44 -9.07
N ASN A 200 7.97 0.60 -10.36
CA ASN A 200 6.90 1.46 -10.89
C ASN A 200 5.96 0.65 -11.76
N GLY A 201 4.70 1.07 -11.81
CA GLY A 201 3.67 0.43 -12.62
C GLY A 201 2.86 1.43 -13.42
N LYS A 202 2.54 1.07 -14.65
CA LYS A 202 1.66 1.82 -15.55
C LYS A 202 0.49 0.96 -15.97
N LYS A 203 -0.73 1.49 -15.82
CA LYS A 203 -1.96 0.80 -16.19
C LYS A 203 -2.01 0.59 -17.71
N VAL A 204 -2.21 -0.66 -18.12
CA VAL A 204 -2.32 -1.07 -19.52
C VAL A 204 -3.72 -1.58 -19.87
N ALA A 205 -4.50 -2.03 -18.88
CA ALA A 205 -5.89 -2.43 -19.07
C ALA A 205 -6.76 -2.04 -17.86
N LYS A 206 -8.05 -1.76 -18.13
CA LYS A 206 -9.05 -1.49 -17.07
C LYS A 206 -9.48 -2.75 -16.34
N THR A 207 -9.51 -3.87 -17.06
CA THR A 207 -9.90 -5.17 -16.52
C THR A 207 -8.63 -5.99 -16.32
N PRO A 208 -8.43 -6.60 -15.14
CA PRO A 208 -7.27 -7.45 -14.89
C PRO A 208 -7.34 -8.73 -15.73
N GLN A 209 -6.18 -9.29 -16.06
CA GLN A 209 -6.04 -10.42 -17.00
C GLN A 209 -5.77 -11.74 -16.29
N LYS A 210 -4.89 -11.76 -15.28
CA LYS A 210 -4.59 -12.94 -14.45
C LYS A 210 -5.35 -12.88 -13.13
N TRP A 211 -6.06 -13.95 -12.78
CA TRP A 211 -6.69 -14.09 -11.46
C TRP A 211 -5.63 -14.50 -10.43
N PRO A 212 -5.60 -13.90 -9.22
CA PRO A 212 -4.63 -14.25 -8.19
C PRO A 212 -4.85 -15.68 -7.68
N GLU A 213 -3.77 -16.36 -7.38
CA GLU A 213 -3.84 -17.64 -6.70
C GLU A 213 -4.39 -17.48 -5.28
N SER A 214 -4.90 -18.58 -4.72
CA SER A 214 -5.42 -18.56 -3.35
C SER A 214 -4.28 -18.28 -2.37
N TRP A 215 -4.48 -17.26 -1.53
CA TRP A 215 -3.50 -16.84 -0.53
C TRP A 215 -3.04 -17.99 0.38
N SER A 216 -3.97 -18.82 0.85
CA SER A 216 -3.69 -19.98 1.71
C SER A 216 -2.98 -21.14 0.99
N LYS A 217 -3.00 -21.18 -0.35
CA LYS A 217 -2.22 -22.20 -1.11
C LYS A 217 -0.73 -21.88 -1.15
N LEU A 218 -0.38 -20.63 -0.86
CA LEU A 218 1.00 -20.16 -0.81
C LEU A 218 1.59 -20.24 0.61
N VAL A 219 1.01 -21.07 1.49
CA VAL A 219 1.62 -21.41 2.79
C VAL A 219 2.45 -22.68 2.59
N CYS A 220 3.73 -22.64 2.95
CA CYS A 220 4.52 -23.86 3.12
C CYS A 220 3.81 -24.76 4.15
N THR A 221 3.20 -25.85 3.67
CA THR A 221 2.66 -26.87 4.58
C THR A 221 3.86 -27.63 5.11
N VAL A 222 4.38 -27.22 6.27
CA VAL A 222 5.40 -27.99 6.98
C VAL A 222 4.73 -29.29 7.43
N GLY A 223 5.05 -30.39 6.75
CA GLY A 223 4.60 -31.73 7.10
C GLY A 223 5.49 -32.41 8.13
#